data_AF-A0AAE2YC69-F1
#
_entry.id   AF-A0AAE2YC69-F1
#
_cell.length_a   1.000
_cell.length_b   1.000
_cell.length_c   1.000
_cell.angle_alpha   90.00
_cell.angle_beta   90.00
_cell.angle_gamma   90.00
#
_symmetry.space_group_name_H-M   'P 1'
#
loop_
_entity.id
_entity.type
_entity.pdbx_description
1 polymer ?
#
loop_
_entity_poly.entity_id
_entity_poly.type
_entity_poly.pdbx_seq_one_letter_code
_entity_poly.pdbx_strand_id
1 'polypeptide(L)'
;MSSKEDFSSEVVPAQKVGLDPERLNRLKRTIGKDTEEGIYDGAALIVARHGKIAMYEAVGKTDLKIAQQKLTAYSSSCTSSNSLID
;
A
#
# COMPACT_ATOMS: atom_id res chain seq x y z
N MET A 1 -12.88 36.72 -18.06
CA MET A 1 -13.18 35.32 -18.39
C MET A 1 -12.58 34.44 -17.30
N SER A 2 -13.39 33.99 -16.35
CA SER A 2 -12.95 33.10 -15.27
C SER A 2 -13.95 31.94 -15.23
N SER A 3 -13.69 30.93 -16.05
CA SER A 3 -14.34 29.64 -15.95
C SER A 3 -13.83 28.98 -14.66
N LYS A 4 -14.61 29.09 -13.60
CA LYS A 4 -14.48 28.16 -12.47
C LYS A 4 -14.90 26.81 -12.98
N GLU A 5 -13.93 25.95 -13.28
CA GLU A 5 -14.21 24.55 -13.53
C GLU A 5 -14.58 23.94 -12.18
N ASP A 6 -15.86 23.59 -12.02
CA ASP A 6 -16.33 22.84 -10.86
C ASP A 6 -15.65 21.47 -10.87
N PHE A 7 -14.65 21.29 -10.02
CA PHE A 7 -14.02 19.99 -9.76
C PHE A 7 -15.02 19.09 -9.03
N SER A 8 -16.00 18.58 -9.75
CA SER A 8 -16.97 17.61 -9.24
C SER A 8 -16.26 16.26 -9.07
N SER A 9 -16.08 15.80 -7.83
CA SER A 9 -15.49 14.49 -7.50
C SER A 9 -16.42 13.31 -7.83
N GLU A 10 -17.24 13.44 -8.87
CA GLU A 10 -18.14 12.40 -9.34
C GLU A 10 -17.32 11.19 -9.81
N VAL A 11 -17.61 10.03 -9.22
CA VAL A 11 -17.05 8.75 -9.67
C VAL A 11 -17.87 8.27 -10.85
N VAL A 12 -17.23 8.14 -12.02
CA VAL A 12 -17.87 7.72 -13.27
C VAL A 12 -17.19 6.49 -13.86
N PRO A 13 -17.90 5.67 -14.63
CA PRO A 13 -17.29 4.57 -15.37
C PRO A 13 -16.16 5.05 -16.27
N ALA A 14 -15.06 4.31 -16.32
CA ALA A 14 -13.87 4.62 -17.11
C ALA A 14 -14.19 4.96 -18.58
N GLN A 15 -15.13 4.23 -19.18
CA GLN A 15 -15.54 4.42 -20.57
C GLN A 15 -16.15 5.80 -20.82
N LYS A 16 -16.85 6.39 -19.83
CA LYS A 16 -17.46 7.72 -19.96
C LYS A 16 -16.44 8.84 -20.05
N VAL A 17 -15.22 8.60 -19.58
CA VAL A 17 -14.09 9.53 -19.72
C VAL A 17 -13.06 9.04 -20.73
N GLY A 18 -13.42 8.08 -21.59
CA GLY A 18 -12.55 7.55 -22.64
C GLY A 18 -11.33 6.79 -22.13
N LEU A 19 -11.45 6.15 -20.96
CA LEU A 19 -10.46 5.22 -20.43
C LEU A 19 -10.90 3.77 -20.67
N ASP A 20 -9.91 2.92 -20.90
CA ASP A 20 -10.11 1.49 -21.12
C ASP A 20 -10.17 0.75 -19.76
N PRO A 21 -11.30 0.11 -19.42
CA PRO A 21 -11.46 -0.62 -18.15
C PRO A 21 -10.47 -1.78 -18.00
N GLU A 22 -10.07 -2.45 -19.09
CA GLU A 22 -9.14 -3.58 -19.02
C GLU A 22 -7.73 -3.11 -18.65
N ARG A 23 -7.32 -1.95 -19.18
CA ARG A 23 -6.04 -1.33 -18.81
C ARG A 23 -6.01 -0.86 -17.37
N LEU A 24 -7.12 -0.33 -16.86
CA LEU A 24 -7.23 0.02 -15.44
C LEU A 24 -7.16 -1.22 -14.54
N ASN A 25 -7.81 -2.31 -14.94
CA ASN A 25 -7.68 -3.59 -14.25
C ASN A 25 -6.23 -4.12 -14.29
N ARG A 26 -5.53 -3.98 -15.41
CA ARG A 26 -4.10 -4.34 -15.50
C ARG A 26 -3.24 -3.50 -14.55
N LEU A 27 -3.51 -2.20 -14.44
CA LEU A 27 -2.83 -1.31 -13.47
C LEU A 27 -3.03 -1.82 -12.05
N LYS A 28 -4.28 -2.09 -11.65
CA LYS A 28 -4.61 -2.64 -10.33
C LYS A 28 -3.87 -3.95 -10.04
N ARG A 29 -3.84 -4.88 -11.01
CA ARG A 29 -3.15 -6.17 -10.87
C ARG A 29 -1.64 -6.02 -10.74
N THR A 30 -1.04 -5.12 -11.50
CA THR A 30 0.41 -4.86 -11.42
C THR A 30 0.78 -4.34 -10.04
N ILE A 31 0.00 -3.37 -9.53
CA ILE A 31 0.23 -2.82 -8.20
C ILE A 31 0.05 -3.88 -7.11
N GLY A 32 -0.97 -4.73 -7.22
CA GLY A 32 -1.16 -5.85 -6.29
C GLY A 32 0.01 -6.82 -6.31
N LYS A 33 0.51 -7.18 -7.50
CA LYS A 33 1.67 -8.05 -7.64
C LYS A 33 2.92 -7.44 -6.99
N ASP A 34 3.16 -6.15 -7.18
CA ASP A 34 4.30 -5.47 -6.57
C ASP A 34 4.21 -5.45 -5.02
N THR A 35 2.99 -5.35 -4.46
CA THR A 35 2.79 -5.50 -3.00
C THR A 35 3.03 -6.93 -2.52
N GLU A 36 2.67 -7.93 -3.33
CA GLU A 36 2.91 -9.35 -3.02
C GLU A 36 4.40 -9.70 -3.09
N GLU A 37 5.14 -9.09 -4.01
CA GLU A 37 6.59 -9.21 -4.14
C GLU A 37 7.37 -8.40 -3.08
N GLY A 38 6.67 -7.62 -2.25
CA GLY A 38 7.26 -6.86 -1.16
C GLY A 38 8.09 -5.66 -1.63
N ILE A 39 7.85 -5.17 -2.84
CA ILE A 39 8.51 -3.96 -3.36
C ILE A 39 8.05 -2.74 -2.53
N TYR A 40 6.78 -2.74 -2.12
CA TYR A 40 6.21 -1.79 -1.17
C TYR A 40 5.03 -2.42 -0.43
N ASP A 41 4.74 -1.92 0.77
CA ASP A 41 3.73 -2.51 1.66
C ASP A 41 2.30 -2.26 1.18
N GLY A 42 2.08 -1.13 0.50
CA GLY A 42 0.80 -0.75 -0.08
C GLY A 42 0.89 0.50 -0.93
N ALA A 43 -0.17 0.75 -1.69
CA ALA A 43 -0.32 1.89 -2.58
C ALA A 43 -1.78 2.36 -2.60
N ALA A 44 -1.97 3.68 -2.58
CA ALA A 44 -3.25 4.32 -2.84
C ALA A 44 -3.16 5.06 -4.18
N LEU A 45 -4.14 4.84 -5.06
CA LEU A 45 -4.18 5.45 -6.38
C LEU A 45 -5.55 6.01 -6.73
N ILE A 46 -5.54 7.13 -7.45
CA ILE A 46 -6.71 7.75 -8.06
C ILE A 46 -6.37 8.02 -9.52
N VAL A 47 -7.29 7.66 -10.42
CA VAL A 47 -7.23 8.00 -11.85
C VAL A 47 -8.42 8.88 -12.16
N ALA A 48 -8.14 10.10 -12.60
CA ALA A 48 -9.16 11.09 -12.93
C ALA A 48 -8.90 11.69 -14.32
N ARG A 49 -9.98 12.03 -15.04
CA ARG A 49 -9.92 12.70 -16.34
C ARG A 49 -11.12 13.62 -16.52
N HIS A 50 -10.87 14.82 -17.05
CA HIS A 50 -11.88 15.88 -17.22
C HIS A 50 -12.63 16.22 -15.92
N GLY A 51 -11.90 16.32 -14.82
CA GLY A 51 -12.46 16.63 -13.50
C GLY A 51 -13.22 15.48 -12.82
N LYS A 52 -13.40 14.32 -13.48
CA LYS A 52 -14.14 13.18 -12.93
C LYS A 52 -13.22 12.03 -12.52
N ILE A 53 -13.58 11.31 -11.46
CA ILE A 53 -12.81 10.15 -10.98
C ILE A 53 -13.27 8.90 -11.72
N ALA A 54 -12.37 8.24 -12.43
CA ALA A 54 -12.64 7.01 -13.15
C ALA A 54 -12.33 5.75 -12.33
N MET A 55 -11.35 5.85 -11.43
CA MET A 55 -10.95 4.76 -10.54
C MET A 55 -10.30 5.35 -9.29
N TYR A 56 -10.61 4.78 -8.14
CA TYR A 56 -9.88 5.01 -6.90
C TYR A 56 -9.75 3.67 -6.18
N GLU A 57 -8.55 3.33 -5.73
CA GLU A 57 -8.26 2.03 -5.11
C GLU A 57 -7.15 2.20 -4.08
N ALA A 58 -7.22 1.40 -3.03
CA ALA A 58 -6.15 1.23 -2.05
C ALA A 58 -5.81 -0.26 -1.97
N VAL A 59 -4.53 -0.58 -2.14
CA VAL A 59 -4.01 -1.96 -2.19
C VAL A 59 -2.88 -2.09 -1.19
N GLY A 60 -2.77 -3.24 -0.53
CA GLY A 60 -1.71 -3.54 0.44
C GLY A 60 -2.09 -3.23 1.89
N LYS A 61 -1.08 -3.07 2.74
CA LYS A 61 -1.22 -2.91 4.19
C LYS A 61 -0.50 -1.65 4.64
N THR A 62 -1.19 -0.81 5.42
CA THR A 62 -0.64 0.46 5.94
C THR A 62 0.37 0.26 7.06
N ASP A 63 0.28 -0.85 7.79
CA ASP A 63 1.11 -1.12 8.96
C ASP A 63 1.54 -2.59 8.94
N LEU A 64 2.68 -2.86 8.30
CA LEU A 64 3.43 -4.07 8.61
C LEU A 64 4.14 -3.81 9.93
N LYS A 65 3.47 -4.15 11.04
CA LYS A 65 4.22 -4.52 12.25
C LYS A 65 5.18 -5.60 11.80
N ILE A 66 6.46 -5.24 11.66
CA ILE A 66 7.54 -6.21 11.61
C ILE A 66 7.25 -7.11 12.80
N ALA A 67 6.81 -8.34 12.54
CA ALA A 67 6.70 -9.32 13.59
C ALA A 67 8.08 -9.33 14.22
N GLN A 68 8.20 -8.88 15.47
CA GLN A 68 9.42 -8.99 16.26
C GLN A 68 9.63 -10.47 16.53
N GLN A 69 10.01 -11.21 15.49
CA GLN A 69 10.37 -12.61 15.54
C GLN A 69 11.88 -12.71 15.46
N LYS A 70 12.57 -11.97 16.35
CA LYS A 70 13.97 -12.21 16.73
C LYS A 70 14.40 -11.24 17.82
N LEU A 71 13.97 -11.43 19.06
CA LEU A 71 14.64 -10.83 20.23
C LEU A 71 14.45 -11.64 21.52
N THR A 72 14.24 -12.96 21.42
CA THR A 72 14.26 -13.88 22.58
C THR A 72 15.50 -14.79 22.64
N ALA A 73 16.52 -14.52 21.82
CA ALA A 73 17.73 -15.35 21.76
C ALA A 73 19.01 -14.68 22.32
N TYR A 74 18.92 -13.48 22.91
CA TYR A 74 20.12 -12.72 23.32
C TYR A 74 20.31 -12.51 24.84
N SER A 75 19.48 -13.10 25.72
CA SER A 75 19.57 -12.82 27.16
C SER A 75 19.92 -14.01 28.08
N SER A 76 20.18 -15.22 27.58
CA SER A 76 20.44 -16.38 28.46
C SER A 76 21.83 -17.01 28.37
N SER A 77 22.75 -16.47 27.56
CA SER A 77 24.15 -16.95 27.52
C SER A 77 25.12 -16.22 28.47
N CYS A 78 24.66 -15.27 29.28
CA CYS A 78 25.50 -14.49 30.19
C CYS A 78 24.94 -14.46 31.63
N THR A 79 24.95 -15.60 32.31
CA THR A 79 25.21 -15.64 33.76
C THR A 79 26.29 -16.68 33.99
N SER A 80 27.50 -16.22 33.73
CA SER A 80 28.77 -16.74 34.19
C SER A 80 28.73 -17.21 35.65
N SER A 81 29.09 -18.48 35.85
CA SER A 81 30.19 -18.90 36.72
C SER A 81 30.61 -17.91 37.84
N ASN A 82 30.07 -18.11 39.04
CA ASN A 82 30.67 -17.88 40.37
C ASN A 82 29.53 -18.18 41.38
N SER A 83 29.62 -19.12 42.31
CA SER A 83 30.68 -19.32 43.30
C SER A 83 30.65 -20.74 43.88
N LEU A 84 31.77 -21.45 43.75
CA LEU A 84 32.22 -22.46 44.70
C LEU A 84 32.96 -21.71 45.82
N ILE A 85 32.32 -21.51 46.97
CA ILE A 85 32.98 -21.31 48.28
C ILE A 85 32.02 -21.84 49.35
N ASP A 86 32.48 -22.88 50.06
CA ASP A 86 32.03 -23.55 51.29
C ASP A 86 30.57 -24.01 51.47
#